data_AF-A0AAP2XVS9-F1
#
_entry.id   AF-A0AAP2XVS9-F1
#
_cell.length_a   1.000
_cell.length_b   1.000
_cell.length_c   1.000
_cell.angle_alpha   90.00
_cell.angle_beta   90.00
_cell.angle_gamma   90.00
#
_symmetry.space_group_name_H-M   'P 1'
#
loop_
_entity.id
_entity.type
_entity.pdbx_description
1 polymer ?
#
loop_
_entity_poly.entity_id
_entity_poly.type
_entity_poly.pdbx_seq_one_letter_code
_entity_poly.pdbx_strand_id
1 'polypeptide(L)'
;MKHRKKWFLVFLLAGIILMMVPFSIAYLTHVETRENRITIGQNDVMIEEDFTPPKQWQPDTTYEKDVKVRNTGSVPCYIRVYAALSDTTIPAHMDFDTKDWTQADDGYWYHNSIVEPGAVTSSLFTKVTIEDIEIEQRKTFDIIIYAESVQAEGYRDIRDAFAGIR
;
A
#
# COMPACT_ATOMS: atom_id res chain seq x y z
N MET A 1 29.12 22.76 -76.51
CA MET A 1 29.44 22.72 -75.06
C MET A 1 28.30 23.22 -74.14
N LYS A 2 27.37 24.10 -74.57
CA LYS A 2 26.26 24.60 -73.72
C LYS A 2 25.22 23.55 -73.31
N HIS A 3 24.87 22.59 -74.17
CA HIS A 3 23.84 21.56 -73.88
C HIS A 3 24.30 20.53 -72.83
N ARG A 4 25.57 20.07 -72.92
CA ARG A 4 26.18 19.16 -71.94
C ARG A 4 26.26 19.76 -70.53
N LYS A 5 26.48 21.08 -70.42
CA LYS A 5 26.47 21.81 -69.13
C LYS A 5 25.06 21.93 -68.53
N LYS A 6 24.02 22.09 -69.35
CA LYS A 6 22.62 22.10 -68.89
C LYS A 6 22.18 20.74 -68.36
N TRP A 7 22.51 19.66 -69.07
CA TRP A 7 22.24 18.29 -68.61
C TRP A 7 23.04 17.93 -67.37
N PHE A 8 24.30 18.35 -67.30
CA PHE A 8 25.10 18.21 -66.08
C PHE A 8 24.45 18.91 -64.87
N LEU A 9 23.91 20.12 -65.06
CA LEU A 9 23.20 20.84 -64.01
C LEU A 9 21.89 20.14 -63.57
N VAL A 10 21.14 19.57 -64.51
CA VAL A 10 19.94 18.78 -64.23
C VAL A 10 20.28 17.50 -63.46
N PHE A 11 21.34 16.78 -63.87
CA PHE A 11 21.79 15.58 -63.14
C PHE A 11 22.33 15.92 -61.75
N LEU A 12 22.99 17.07 -61.58
CA LEU A 12 23.44 17.55 -60.26
C LEU A 12 22.25 17.84 -59.34
N LEU A 13 21.23 18.55 -59.84
CA LEU A 13 20.00 18.84 -59.11
C LEU A 13 19.22 17.56 -58.75
N ALA A 14 19.10 16.63 -59.70
CA ALA A 14 18.46 15.34 -59.46
C ALA A 14 19.22 14.51 -58.40
N GLY A 15 20.55 14.56 -58.41
CA GLY A 15 21.39 13.93 -57.39
C GLY A 15 21.18 14.50 -55.99
N ILE A 16 21.08 15.83 -55.87
CA ILE A 16 20.80 16.50 -54.59
C ILE A 16 19.41 16.12 -54.04
N ILE A 17 18.41 16.06 -54.91
CA ILE A 17 17.05 15.64 -54.51
C ILE A 17 17.08 14.18 -54.04
N LEU A 18 17.76 13.29 -54.77
CA LEU A 18 17.88 11.87 -54.38
C LEU A 18 18.55 11.69 -53.01
N MET A 19 19.52 12.54 -52.67
CA MET A 19 20.18 12.50 -51.36
C MET A 19 19.27 12.99 -50.22
N MET A 20 18.34 13.91 -50.48
CA MET A 20 17.43 14.43 -49.45
C MET A 20 16.26 13.48 -49.12
N VAL A 21 15.81 12.68 -50.09
CA VAL A 21 14.72 11.70 -49.89
C VAL A 21 14.96 10.78 -48.68
N PRO A 22 16.11 10.08 -48.53
CA PRO A 22 16.34 9.18 -47.40
C PRO A 22 16.36 9.88 -46.03
N PHE A 23 16.78 11.14 -45.95
CA PHE A 23 16.69 11.93 -44.71
C PHE A 23 15.25 12.18 -44.29
N SER A 24 14.36 12.48 -45.25
CA SER A 24 12.92 12.66 -44.98
C SER A 24 12.26 11.36 -44.51
N ILE A 25 12.63 10.22 -45.11
CA ILE A 25 12.09 8.92 -44.66
C ILE A 25 12.53 8.63 -43.22
N ALA A 26 13.80 8.85 -42.88
CA ALA A 26 14.34 8.61 -41.54
C ALA A 26 13.65 9.47 -40.46
N TYR A 27 13.40 10.75 -40.75
CA TYR A 27 12.65 11.64 -39.86
C TYR A 27 11.20 11.17 -39.65
N LEU A 28 10.55 10.66 -40.70
CA LEU A 28 9.16 10.17 -40.62
C LEU A 28 9.04 8.77 -39.99
N THR A 29 10.09 7.95 -40.07
CA THR A 29 10.10 6.59 -39.47
C THR A 29 10.62 6.55 -38.04
N HIS A 30 11.04 7.69 -37.48
CA HIS A 30 11.46 7.77 -36.09
C HIS A 30 10.25 7.69 -35.15
N VAL A 31 9.73 6.48 -34.98
CA VAL A 31 8.71 6.17 -33.98
C VAL A 31 9.44 5.76 -32.71
N GLU A 32 9.60 6.69 -31.78
CA GLU A 32 9.98 6.36 -30.40
C GLU A 32 8.79 5.66 -29.75
N THR A 33 8.77 4.34 -29.82
CA THR A 33 7.79 3.53 -29.07
C THR A 33 8.26 3.47 -27.64
N ARG A 34 7.61 4.25 -26.76
CA ARG A 34 7.77 4.09 -25.31
C ARG A 34 6.74 3.09 -24.82
N GLU A 35 7.23 1.97 -24.30
CA GLU A 35 6.44 0.99 -23.60
C GLU A 35 5.98 1.58 -22.25
N ASN A 36 4.81 2.20 -22.21
CA ASN A 36 4.15 2.50 -20.94
C ASN A 36 3.48 1.22 -20.44
N ARG A 37 4.25 0.39 -19.72
CA ARG A 37 3.69 -0.78 -19.03
C ARG A 37 2.74 -0.28 -17.93
N ILE A 38 1.44 -0.37 -18.19
CA ILE A 38 0.42 -0.15 -17.17
C ILE A 38 0.34 -1.45 -16.37
N THR A 39 0.95 -1.46 -15.18
CA THR A 39 0.79 -2.54 -14.21
C THR A 39 -0.35 -2.15 -13.26
N ILE A 40 -1.37 -3.00 -13.15
CA ILE A 40 -2.43 -2.80 -12.16
C ILE A 40 -1.88 -3.29 -10.81
N GLY A 41 -1.68 -2.38 -9.88
CA GLY A 41 -1.37 -2.73 -8.49
C GLY A 41 -2.57 -3.35 -7.79
N GLN A 42 -2.37 -4.46 -7.09
CA GLN A 42 -3.36 -5.00 -6.16
C GLN A 42 -3.00 -4.54 -4.75
N ASN A 43 -3.90 -3.81 -4.09
CA ASN A 43 -3.75 -3.40 -2.71
C ASN A 43 -4.63 -4.31 -1.84
N ASP A 44 -4.01 -5.18 -1.06
CA ASP A 44 -4.69 -6.16 -0.22
C ASP A 44 -3.87 -6.43 1.04
N VAL A 45 -4.55 -6.74 2.14
CA VAL A 45 -3.93 -6.99 3.44
C VAL A 45 -4.60 -8.13 4.18
N MET A 46 -3.83 -8.85 4.99
CA MET A 46 -4.31 -9.92 5.83
C MET A 46 -3.89 -9.68 7.28
N ILE A 47 -4.84 -9.80 8.20
CA ILE A 47 -4.54 -9.77 9.64
C ILE A 47 -3.88 -11.11 10.00
N GLU A 48 -2.73 -11.04 10.66
CA GLU A 48 -2.04 -12.19 11.23
C GLU A 48 -2.13 -12.11 12.75
N GLU A 49 -2.67 -13.16 13.38
CA GLU A 49 -2.82 -13.24 14.83
C GLU A 49 -2.19 -14.51 15.38
N ASP A 50 -1.36 -14.36 16.42
CA ASP A 50 -0.95 -15.48 17.29
C ASP A 50 -1.72 -15.37 18.61
N PHE A 51 -2.74 -16.22 18.74
CA PHE A 51 -3.61 -16.26 19.91
C PHE A 51 -4.02 -17.70 20.19
N THR A 52 -3.80 -18.14 21.43
CA THR A 52 -4.32 -19.42 21.92
C THR A 52 -5.53 -19.13 22.81
N PRO A 53 -6.77 -19.30 22.31
CA PRO A 53 -7.96 -18.93 23.07
C PRO A 53 -8.08 -19.80 24.33
N PRO A 54 -8.30 -19.20 25.50
CA PRO A 54 -8.61 -19.98 26.70
C PRO A 54 -10.00 -20.62 26.55
N LYS A 55 -10.24 -21.76 27.21
CA LYS A 55 -11.58 -22.37 27.26
C LYS A 55 -12.62 -21.42 27.90
N GLN A 56 -12.17 -20.68 28.90
CA GLN A 56 -12.90 -19.63 29.57
C GLN A 56 -11.88 -18.60 30.05
N TRP A 57 -12.16 -17.32 29.84
CA TRP A 57 -11.30 -16.26 30.33
C TRP A 57 -11.46 -16.09 31.86
N GLN A 58 -10.42 -15.59 32.51
CA GLN A 58 -10.35 -15.35 33.94
C GLN A 58 -10.10 -13.85 34.18
N PRO A 59 -10.68 -13.27 35.24
CA PRO A 59 -10.30 -11.92 35.69
C PRO A 59 -8.84 -11.90 36.15
N ASP A 60 -8.29 -10.70 36.33
CA ASP A 60 -6.90 -10.48 36.78
C ASP A 60 -5.87 -11.30 35.98
N THR A 61 -6.11 -11.49 34.69
CA THR A 61 -5.31 -12.36 33.83
C THR A 61 -4.90 -11.64 32.56
N THR A 62 -3.62 -11.79 32.21
CA THR A 62 -3.07 -11.33 30.93
C THR A 62 -2.97 -12.50 29.96
N TYR A 63 -3.54 -12.31 28.77
CA TYR A 63 -3.47 -13.23 27.65
C TYR A 63 -2.52 -12.69 26.58
N GLU A 64 -1.64 -13.55 26.08
CA GLU A 64 -0.83 -13.24 24.90
C GLU A 64 -1.73 -13.30 23.66
N LYS A 65 -1.78 -12.21 22.90
CA LYS A 65 -2.48 -12.07 21.63
C LYS A 65 -1.68 -11.10 20.77
N ASP A 66 -0.89 -11.65 19.86
CA ASP A 66 -0.05 -10.87 18.95
C ASP A 66 -0.80 -10.55 17.68
N VAL A 67 -1.13 -9.28 17.43
CA VAL A 67 -1.88 -8.83 16.25
C VAL A 67 -0.97 -8.04 15.32
N LYS A 68 -0.86 -8.50 14.07
CA LYS A 68 -0.07 -7.89 12.99
C LYS A 68 -0.88 -7.82 11.71
N VAL A 69 -0.38 -7.06 10.73
CA VAL A 69 -0.96 -7.03 9.39
C VAL A 69 0.11 -7.30 8.35
N ARG A 70 -0.16 -8.23 7.44
CA ARG A 70 0.65 -8.52 6.26
C ARG A 70 0.10 -7.79 5.05
N ASN A 71 0.98 -7.16 4.27
CA ASN A 71 0.66 -6.74 2.91
C ASN A 71 0.69 -7.95 1.97
N THR A 72 -0.47 -8.43 1.54
CA THR A 72 -0.62 -9.54 0.58
C THR A 72 -0.77 -9.06 -0.86
N GLY A 73 -0.88 -7.73 -1.04
CA GLY A 73 -0.92 -7.07 -2.33
C GLY A 73 0.42 -7.07 -3.06
N SER A 74 0.41 -6.41 -4.21
CA SER A 74 1.56 -6.30 -5.12
C SER A 74 2.21 -4.92 -5.11
N VAL A 75 1.73 -3.99 -4.28
CA VAL A 75 2.23 -2.61 -4.18
C VAL A 75 2.53 -2.24 -2.73
N PRO A 76 3.51 -1.34 -2.47
CA PRO A 76 3.73 -0.79 -1.14
C PRO A 76 2.47 -0.07 -0.66
N CYS A 77 2.08 -0.27 0.59
CA CYS A 77 0.85 0.30 1.13
C CYS A 77 1.05 0.92 2.52
N TYR A 78 0.18 1.87 2.82
CA TYR A 78 -0.08 2.32 4.18
C TYR A 78 -1.18 1.45 4.80
N ILE A 79 -1.10 1.20 6.10
CA ILE A 79 -2.05 0.36 6.83
C ILE A 79 -2.57 1.10 8.06
N ARG A 80 -3.88 1.01 8.29
CA ARG A 80 -4.51 1.39 9.55
C ARG A 80 -5.35 0.25 10.10
N VAL A 81 -5.48 0.18 11.42
CA VAL A 81 -6.21 -0.87 12.12
C VAL A 81 -7.13 -0.26 13.16
N TYR A 82 -8.40 -0.66 13.13
CA TYR A 82 -9.35 -0.45 14.20
C TYR A 82 -9.35 -1.67 15.12
N ALA A 83 -9.21 -1.42 16.43
CA ALA A 83 -9.20 -2.45 17.45
C ALA A 83 -10.13 -2.03 18.60
N ALA A 84 -11.12 -2.85 18.90
CA ALA A 84 -12.13 -2.56 19.93
C ALA A 84 -12.65 -3.82 20.61
N LEU A 85 -13.18 -3.66 21.82
CA LEU A 85 -13.99 -4.69 22.46
C LEU A 85 -15.41 -4.65 21.88
N SER A 86 -16.01 -5.81 21.65
CA SER A 86 -17.44 -5.89 21.30
C SER A 86 -18.33 -5.40 22.43
N ASP A 87 -17.81 -5.42 23.66
CA ASP A 87 -18.49 -4.95 24.86
C ASP A 87 -17.54 -4.10 25.73
N THR A 88 -17.81 -2.81 25.78
CA THR A 88 -17.00 -1.84 26.53
C THR A 88 -17.19 -1.90 28.03
N THR A 89 -18.15 -2.69 28.55
CA THR A 89 -18.30 -2.89 30.00
C THR A 89 -17.30 -3.92 30.54
N ILE A 90 -16.59 -4.65 29.69
CA ILE A 90 -15.52 -5.55 30.10
C ILE A 90 -14.26 -4.71 30.35
N PRO A 91 -13.64 -4.75 31.54
CA PRO A 91 -12.43 -4.01 31.84
C PRO A 91 -11.21 -4.73 31.26
N ALA A 92 -11.17 -4.83 29.92
CA ALA A 92 -10.05 -5.40 29.19
C ALA A 92 -9.23 -4.31 28.50
N HIS A 93 -7.92 -4.40 28.63
CA HIS A 93 -6.95 -3.44 28.11
C HIS A 93 -6.00 -4.13 27.14
N MET A 94 -5.87 -3.57 25.93
CA MET A 94 -4.88 -3.95 24.92
C MET A 94 -3.66 -3.05 25.08
N ASP A 95 -2.46 -3.65 25.17
CA ASP A 95 -1.20 -2.90 25.29
C ASP A 95 -0.66 -2.53 23.91
N PHE A 96 -1.12 -1.37 23.39
CA PHE A 96 -0.79 -0.91 22.05
C PHE A 96 0.65 -0.42 21.94
N ASP A 97 1.32 -0.81 20.85
CA ASP A 97 2.62 -0.24 20.48
C ASP A 97 2.45 1.24 20.10
N THR A 98 3.14 2.12 20.79
CA THR A 98 3.13 3.57 20.54
C THR A 98 4.39 4.07 19.82
N LYS A 99 5.33 3.15 19.51
CA LYS A 99 6.55 3.45 18.78
C LYS A 99 6.32 3.39 17.27
N ASP A 100 5.80 2.26 16.79
CA ASP A 100 5.59 2.04 15.36
C ASP A 100 4.14 2.29 14.93
N TRP A 101 3.24 2.54 15.88
CA TRP A 101 1.86 2.92 15.60
C TRP A 101 1.44 4.22 16.28
N THR A 102 0.54 4.95 15.62
CA THR A 102 -0.03 6.21 16.14
C THR A 102 -1.55 6.15 16.09
N GLN A 103 -2.21 6.29 17.24
CA GLN A 103 -3.66 6.42 17.30
C GLN A 103 -4.12 7.79 16.77
N ALA A 104 -5.30 7.84 16.15
CA ALA A 104 -5.92 9.07 15.69
C ALA A 104 -7.34 9.24 16.25
N ASP A 105 -7.88 10.45 16.11
CA ASP A 105 -9.21 10.83 16.60
C ASP A 105 -10.36 10.10 15.90
N ASP A 106 -10.09 9.42 14.78
CA ASP A 106 -11.07 8.57 14.07
C ASP A 106 -11.17 7.15 14.65
N GLY A 107 -10.42 6.85 15.71
CA GLY A 107 -10.42 5.56 16.40
C GLY A 107 -9.48 4.52 15.79
N TYR A 108 -8.77 4.84 14.70
CA TYR A 108 -7.81 3.92 14.08
C TYR A 108 -6.38 4.14 14.60
N TRP A 109 -5.64 3.04 14.61
CA TRP A 109 -4.18 3.02 14.77
C TRP A 109 -3.52 2.96 13.41
N TYR A 110 -2.57 3.85 13.18
CA TYR A 110 -1.87 4.00 11.90
C TYR A 110 -0.45 3.50 12.04
N HIS A 111 -0.03 2.56 11.19
CA HIS A 111 1.36 2.11 11.17
C HIS A 111 2.24 3.24 10.59
N ASN A 112 3.32 3.58 11.29
CA ASN A 112 4.11 4.79 11.04
C ASN A 112 4.98 4.68 9.77
N SER A 113 5.12 3.48 9.19
CA SER A 113 5.93 3.22 8.00
C SER A 113 5.13 2.53 6.88
N ILE A 114 5.59 2.73 5.65
CA ILE A 114 5.10 1.98 4.47
C ILE A 114 5.41 0.49 4.66
N VAL A 115 4.46 -0.36 4.26
CA VAL A 115 4.60 -1.82 4.29
C VAL A 115 4.76 -2.32 2.86
N GLU A 116 5.94 -2.85 2.57
CA GLU A 116 6.28 -3.42 1.25
C GLU A 116 5.48 -4.69 0.93
N PRO A 117 5.29 -5.05 -0.35
CA PRO A 117 4.64 -6.31 -0.74
C PRO A 117 5.25 -7.53 -0.03
N GLY A 118 4.41 -8.35 0.59
CA GLY A 118 4.81 -9.54 1.36
C GLY A 118 5.34 -9.27 2.77
N ALA A 119 5.62 -8.01 3.13
CA ALA A 119 6.10 -7.64 4.46
C ALA A 119 4.95 -7.64 5.49
N VAL A 120 5.34 -7.66 6.76
CA VAL A 120 4.44 -7.63 7.93
C VAL A 120 4.80 -6.41 8.77
N THR A 121 3.79 -5.76 9.33
CA THR A 121 3.96 -4.67 10.31
C THR A 121 4.67 -5.15 11.57
N SER A 122 5.10 -4.20 12.42
CA SER A 122 5.25 -4.52 13.84
C SER A 122 3.90 -4.95 14.45
N SER A 123 3.95 -5.58 15.62
CA SER A 123 2.74 -5.89 16.39
C SER A 123 1.99 -4.59 16.75
N LEU A 124 0.69 -4.56 16.50
CA LEU A 124 -0.18 -3.50 17.00
C LEU A 124 -0.28 -3.57 18.53
N PHE A 125 -0.45 -4.78 19.06
CA PHE A 125 -0.31 -5.12 20.48
C PHE A 125 0.05 -6.60 20.59
N THR A 126 0.58 -7.01 21.74
CA THR A 126 0.94 -8.41 22.01
C THR A 126 0.17 -9.04 23.18
N LYS A 127 -0.53 -8.22 23.96
CA LYS A 127 -1.17 -8.65 25.20
C LYS A 127 -2.52 -7.98 25.40
N VAL A 128 -3.41 -8.74 26.02
CA VAL A 128 -4.70 -8.28 26.51
C VAL A 128 -4.80 -8.62 27.99
N THR A 129 -4.95 -7.61 28.83
CA THR A 129 -5.13 -7.79 30.28
C THR A 129 -6.59 -7.57 30.62
N ILE A 130 -7.21 -8.53 31.30
CA ILE A 130 -8.56 -8.42 31.84
C ILE A 130 -8.43 -8.12 33.33
N GLU A 131 -8.97 -7.00 33.79
CA GLU A 131 -8.98 -6.63 35.21
C GLU A 131 -10.08 -7.40 35.98
N ASP A 132 -10.14 -7.17 37.30
CA ASP A 132 -11.16 -7.76 38.15
C ASP A 132 -12.57 -7.35 37.70
N ILE A 133 -13.49 -8.33 37.76
CA ILE A 133 -14.89 -8.17 37.42
C ILE A 133 -15.73 -9.24 38.14
N GLU A 134 -16.87 -8.78 38.68
CA GLU A 134 -17.82 -9.62 39.39
C GLU A 134 -18.28 -10.79 38.53
N ILE A 135 -18.45 -11.96 39.16
CA ILE A 135 -18.79 -13.22 38.48
C ILE A 135 -20.06 -13.09 37.63
N GLU A 136 -21.06 -12.36 38.13
CA GLU A 136 -22.36 -12.17 37.48
C GLU A 136 -22.29 -11.33 36.20
N GLN A 137 -21.25 -10.52 36.06
CA GLN A 137 -21.02 -9.66 34.89
C GLN A 137 -20.12 -10.33 33.84
N ARG A 138 -19.61 -11.53 34.14
CA ARG A 138 -18.76 -12.28 33.20
C ARG A 138 -19.59 -12.81 32.05
N LYS A 139 -19.29 -12.33 30.85
CA LYS A 139 -19.89 -12.75 29.59
C LYS A 139 -18.78 -13.02 28.56
N THR A 140 -19.12 -13.77 27.52
CA THR A 140 -18.25 -13.87 26.35
C THR A 140 -18.23 -12.52 25.64
N PHE A 141 -17.05 -12.09 25.20
CA PHE A 141 -16.86 -10.89 24.42
C PHE A 141 -15.83 -11.19 23.33
N ASP A 142 -15.81 -10.33 22.31
CA ASP A 142 -14.89 -10.43 21.19
C ASP A 142 -13.96 -9.22 21.19
N ILE A 143 -12.77 -9.42 20.64
CA ILE A 143 -11.86 -8.34 20.28
C ILE A 143 -11.98 -8.20 18.77
N ILE A 144 -12.54 -7.08 18.34
CA ILE A 144 -12.78 -6.76 16.93
C ILE A 144 -11.51 -6.12 16.39
N ILE A 145 -10.91 -6.75 15.39
CA ILE A 145 -9.79 -6.22 14.62
C ILE A 145 -10.24 -6.03 13.17
N TYR A 146 -10.08 -4.82 12.67
CA TYR A 146 -10.40 -4.48 11.28
C TYR A 146 -9.27 -3.66 10.68
N ALA A 147 -8.70 -4.13 9.57
CA ALA A 147 -7.55 -3.51 8.92
C ALA A 147 -7.94 -2.96 7.54
N GLU A 148 -7.40 -1.80 7.21
CA GLU A 148 -7.52 -1.18 5.90
C GLU A 148 -6.15 -0.78 5.37
N SER A 149 -6.02 -0.75 4.05
CA SER A 149 -4.81 -0.29 3.38
C SER A 149 -5.10 0.64 2.22
N VAL A 150 -4.12 1.49 1.91
CA VAL A 150 -4.08 2.34 0.72
C VAL A 150 -2.71 2.23 0.10
N GLN A 151 -2.62 2.14 -1.24
CA GLN A 151 -1.34 2.17 -1.94
C GLN A 151 -0.55 3.44 -1.55
N ALA A 152 0.74 3.29 -1.25
CA ALA A 152 1.56 4.38 -0.74
C ALA A 152 2.01 5.36 -1.84
N GLU A 153 2.18 4.87 -3.07
CA GLU A 153 2.60 5.68 -4.20
C GLU A 153 1.59 6.81 -4.49
N GLY A 154 2.10 8.01 -4.74
CA GLY A 154 1.28 9.19 -5.04
C GLY A 154 0.84 9.99 -3.81
N TYR A 155 1.11 9.52 -2.59
CA TYR A 155 0.80 10.22 -1.35
C TYR A 155 2.05 10.60 -0.58
N ARG A 156 2.01 11.74 0.12
CA ARG A 156 3.16 12.23 0.90
C ARG A 156 3.36 11.45 2.20
N ASP A 157 2.24 11.08 2.83
CA ASP A 157 2.20 10.37 4.09
C ASP A 157 0.86 9.61 4.22
N ILE A 158 0.73 8.85 5.30
CA ILE A 158 -0.43 8.03 5.57
C ILE A 158 -1.73 8.84 5.76
N ARG A 159 -1.64 10.06 6.31
CA ARG A 159 -2.83 10.90 6.53
C ARG A 159 -3.35 11.42 5.19
N ASP A 160 -2.45 11.85 4.33
CA ASP A 160 -2.72 12.26 2.94
C ASP A 160 -3.38 11.10 2.17
N ALA A 161 -2.87 9.87 2.31
CA ALA A 161 -3.40 8.67 1.67
C ALA A 161 -4.85 8.37 2.09
N PHE A 162 -5.12 8.29 3.39
CA PHE A 162 -6.46 7.96 3.89
C PHE A 162 -7.47 9.13 3.77
N ALA A 163 -7.01 10.37 3.66
CA ALA A 163 -7.88 11.50 3.33
C ALA A 163 -8.37 11.45 1.87
N GLY A 164 -7.56 10.90 0.96
CA GLY A 164 -7.86 10.83 -0.47
C GLY A 164 -8.86 9.75 -0.91
N ILE A 165 -9.22 8.82 -0.01
CA ILE A 165 -10.15 7.70 -0.32
C ILE A 165 -11.56 7.90 0.27
N ARG A 166 -11.83 9.04 0.92
CA ARG A 166 -13.15 9.38 1.47
C ARG A 166 -14.07 10.02 0.44
#